data_AF-A0A1Q4V140-F1
#
_entry.id   AF-A0A1Q4V140-F1
#
_cell.length_a   1.000
_cell.length_b   1.000
_cell.length_c   1.000
_cell.angle_alpha   90.00
_cell.angle_beta   90.00
_cell.angle_gamma   90.00
#
_symmetry.space_group_name_H-M   'P 1'
#
loop_
_entity.id
_entity.type
_entity.pdbx_description
1 polymer ?
#
loop_
_entity_poly.entity_id
_entity_poly.type
_entity_poly.pdbx_seq_one_letter_code
_entity_poly.pdbx_strand_id
1 'polypeptide(L)'
;MSQISTAIATRDNGPAAVVEQYRESLALVMPSHLQQRVGAWIRNTQGLLRRDSKLMEAAQNDVGQFVAVLMDAARLGLEPGTEHYYLVPRWNNKKRATEVTGVRGYQGEIELMYRAGAVSSVIVEVVHTQDQFRFRPGRDARPVHDIDWDLEDRGSLRLVYAYAVMKDGATSKVVVLNRQHIAAARAKSDSAAKDWSPWNTDEEAMWLKTAAHRLTKWVPTSAEYLREQIRAQVAVESEQRPEPLPVAPPPAPGTVDADPDDEGPIDGELVD
;
A
#
# COMPACT_ATOMS: atom_id res chain seq x y z
N MET A 1 -8.79 -57.62 -28.28
CA MET A 1 -9.31 -56.72 -27.23
C MET A 1 -8.15 -55.93 -26.67
N SER A 2 -7.96 -54.70 -27.13
CA SER A 2 -6.90 -53.81 -26.64
C SER A 2 -7.42 -53.08 -25.41
N GLN A 3 -6.84 -53.34 -24.24
CA GLN A 3 -7.14 -52.60 -23.02
C GLN A 3 -6.41 -51.26 -23.09
N ILE A 4 -7.16 -50.20 -23.38
CA ILE A 4 -6.69 -48.83 -23.19
C ILE A 4 -6.73 -48.56 -21.68
N SER A 5 -5.58 -48.67 -21.03
CA SER A 5 -5.40 -48.27 -19.64
C SER A 5 -5.55 -46.76 -19.54
N THR A 6 -6.70 -46.28 -19.06
CA THR A 6 -6.94 -44.87 -18.76
C THR A 6 -6.14 -44.52 -17.50
N ALA A 7 -4.90 -44.07 -17.68
CA ALA A 7 -4.12 -43.46 -16.61
C ALA A 7 -4.84 -42.17 -16.17
N ILE A 8 -5.54 -42.23 -15.03
CA ILE A 8 -6.09 -41.06 -14.35
C ILE A 8 -4.89 -40.21 -13.94
N ALA A 9 -4.65 -39.11 -14.64
CA ALA A 9 -3.69 -38.11 -14.22
C ALA A 9 -4.10 -37.59 -12.84
N THR A 10 -3.37 -37.99 -11.81
CA THR A 10 -3.48 -37.43 -10.47
C THR A 10 -3.26 -35.93 -10.60
N ARG A 11 -4.32 -35.14 -10.49
CA ARG A 11 -4.21 -33.67 -10.42
C ARG A 11 -3.31 -33.35 -9.24
N ASP A 12 -2.13 -32.80 -9.51
CA ASP A 12 -1.27 -32.25 -8.47
C ASP A 12 -2.03 -31.11 -7.79
N ASN A 13 -2.52 -31.38 -6.58
CA ASN A 13 -3.24 -30.44 -5.74
C ASN A 13 -2.32 -29.92 -4.61
N GLY A 14 -1.00 -30.03 -4.77
CA GLY A 14 -0.04 -29.48 -3.83
C GLY A 14 -0.13 -27.95 -3.73
N PRO A 15 0.37 -27.32 -2.65
CA PRO A 15 0.26 -25.88 -2.46
C PRO A 15 0.76 -25.04 -3.64
N ALA A 16 1.82 -25.49 -4.32
CA ALA A 16 2.35 -24.81 -5.51
C ALA A 16 1.35 -24.79 -6.68
N ALA A 17 0.63 -25.89 -6.90
CA ALA A 17 -0.42 -25.96 -7.91
C ALA A 17 -1.65 -25.14 -7.50
N VAL A 18 -1.97 -25.10 -6.20
CA VAL A 18 -3.04 -24.26 -5.67
C VAL A 18 -2.77 -22.78 -5.94
N VAL A 19 -1.53 -22.28 -5.76
CA VAL A 19 -1.23 -20.86 -6.08
C VAL A 19 -1.59 -20.53 -7.54
N GLU A 20 -1.32 -21.45 -8.47
CA GLU A 20 -1.66 -21.27 -9.89
C GLU A 20 -3.18 -21.27 -10.13
N GLN A 21 -3.91 -22.14 -9.45
CA GLN A 21 -5.39 -22.20 -9.54
C GLN A 21 -6.04 -20.89 -9.12
N TYR A 22 -5.46 -20.17 -8.15
CA TYR A 22 -5.97 -18.89 -7.66
C TYR A 22 -5.44 -17.67 -8.45
N ARG A 23 -4.80 -17.86 -9.60
CA ARG A 23 -4.20 -16.79 -10.42
C ARG A 23 -5.14 -15.61 -10.67
N GLU A 24 -6.37 -15.88 -11.12
CA GLU A 24 -7.33 -14.83 -11.46
C GLU A 24 -7.75 -14.03 -10.22
N SER A 25 -8.05 -14.72 -9.12
CA SER A 25 -8.40 -14.11 -7.84
C SER A 25 -7.25 -13.27 -7.27
N LEU A 26 -6.02 -13.78 -7.36
CA LEU A 26 -4.81 -13.06 -6.95
C LEU A 26 -4.61 -11.80 -7.80
N ALA A 27 -4.75 -11.90 -9.12
CA ALA A 27 -4.65 -10.74 -10.02
C ALA A 27 -5.73 -9.69 -9.72
N LEU A 28 -6.97 -10.13 -9.43
CA LEU A 28 -8.09 -9.24 -9.17
C LEU A 28 -7.87 -8.36 -7.94
N VAL A 29 -7.30 -8.92 -6.86
CA VAL A 29 -7.06 -8.17 -5.62
C VAL A 29 -5.79 -7.33 -5.66
N MET A 30 -4.85 -7.61 -6.58
CA MET A 30 -3.61 -6.85 -6.71
C MET A 30 -3.85 -5.40 -7.17
N PRO A 31 -2.99 -4.45 -6.73
CA PRO A 31 -2.96 -3.11 -7.31
C PRO A 31 -2.83 -3.17 -8.84
N SER A 32 -3.61 -2.36 -9.55
CA SER A 32 -3.74 -2.40 -11.01
C SER A 32 -2.40 -2.40 -11.78
N HIS A 33 -1.43 -1.60 -11.32
CA HIS A 33 -0.09 -1.50 -11.91
C HIS A 33 0.77 -2.75 -11.72
N LEU A 34 0.38 -3.69 -10.84
CA LEU A 34 1.09 -4.94 -10.57
C LEU A 34 0.40 -6.17 -11.19
N GLN A 35 -0.85 -6.06 -11.65
CA GLN A 35 -1.63 -7.20 -12.15
C GLN A 35 -0.94 -7.90 -13.33
N GLN A 36 -0.27 -7.15 -14.21
CA GLN A 36 0.50 -7.70 -15.33
C GLN A 36 1.69 -8.58 -14.86
N ARG A 37 2.16 -8.40 -13.62
CA ARG A 37 3.26 -9.15 -13.03
C ARG A 37 2.81 -10.35 -12.19
N VAL A 38 1.51 -10.64 -12.11
CA VAL A 38 0.97 -11.75 -11.31
C VAL A 38 1.64 -13.09 -11.64
N GLY A 39 2.00 -13.34 -12.90
CA GLY A 39 2.71 -14.57 -13.28
C GLY A 39 4.12 -14.69 -12.69
N ALA A 40 4.86 -13.59 -12.61
CA ALA A 40 6.17 -13.60 -11.94
C ALA A 40 6.02 -13.78 -10.43
N TRP A 41 5.05 -13.08 -9.83
CA TRP A 41 4.73 -13.16 -8.40
C TRP A 41 4.36 -14.60 -7.97
N ILE A 42 3.53 -15.29 -8.77
CA ILE A 42 3.17 -16.69 -8.53
C ILE A 42 4.39 -17.61 -8.64
N ARG A 43 5.20 -17.46 -9.69
CA ARG A 43 6.41 -18.29 -9.88
C ARG A 43 7.43 -18.11 -8.76
N ASN A 44 7.60 -16.89 -8.26
CA ASN A 44 8.47 -16.61 -7.12
C ASN A 44 7.97 -17.31 -5.85
N THR A 45 6.65 -17.27 -5.61
CA THR A 45 6.01 -18.00 -4.50
C THR A 45 6.20 -19.52 -4.63
N GLN A 46 6.02 -20.09 -5.82
CA GLN A 46 6.27 -21.51 -6.09
C GLN A 46 7.74 -21.89 -5.91
N GLY A 47 8.68 -21.01 -6.30
CA GLY A 47 10.11 -21.18 -6.05
C GLY A 47 10.43 -21.20 -4.56
N LEU A 48 9.83 -20.29 -3.79
CA LEU A 48 9.95 -20.22 -2.33
C LEU A 48 9.48 -21.51 -1.65
N LEU A 49 8.30 -22.02 -2.03
CA LEU A 49 7.77 -23.27 -1.48
C LEU A 49 8.70 -24.46 -1.75
N ARG A 50 9.32 -24.52 -2.93
CA ARG A 50 10.23 -25.63 -3.28
C ARG A 50 11.53 -25.63 -2.49
N ARG A 51 12.03 -24.46 -2.07
CA ARG A 51 13.29 -24.35 -1.32
C ARG A 51 13.12 -24.44 0.20
N ASP A 52 11.91 -24.26 0.72
CA ASP A 52 11.63 -24.30 2.16
C ASP A 52 10.63 -25.42 2.49
N SER A 53 11.15 -26.55 2.95
CA SER A 53 10.35 -27.74 3.28
C SER A 53 9.38 -27.50 4.43
N LYS A 54 9.73 -26.68 5.43
CA LYS A 54 8.84 -26.36 6.55
C LYS A 54 7.69 -25.46 6.11
N LEU A 55 7.97 -24.52 5.21
CA LEU A 55 6.91 -23.69 4.61
C LEU A 55 6.00 -24.53 3.71
N MET A 56 6.55 -25.45 2.92
CA MET A 56 5.75 -26.38 2.12
C MET A 56 4.82 -27.22 3.01
N GLU A 57 5.35 -27.83 4.08
CA GLU A 57 4.56 -28.61 5.03
C GLU A 57 3.46 -27.76 5.68
N ALA A 58 3.79 -26.54 6.14
CA ALA A 58 2.82 -25.64 6.73
C ALA A 58 1.72 -25.21 5.74
N ALA A 59 2.06 -25.03 4.46
CA ALA A 59 1.11 -24.73 3.41
C ALA A 59 0.22 -25.94 3.05
N GLN A 60 0.74 -27.17 3.17
CA GLN A 60 -0.04 -28.40 2.99
C GLN A 60 -1.01 -28.65 4.14
N ASN A 61 -0.59 -28.38 5.38
CA ASN A 61 -1.41 -28.55 6.57
C ASN A 61 -2.68 -27.69 6.56
N ASP A 62 -2.59 -26.49 5.99
CA ASP A 62 -3.74 -25.58 5.85
C ASP A 62 -3.65 -24.73 4.57
N VAL A 63 -4.15 -25.32 3.49
CA VAL A 63 -4.19 -24.67 2.16
C VAL A 63 -5.05 -23.41 2.18
N GLY A 64 -6.15 -23.41 2.94
CA GLY A 64 -7.05 -22.25 3.02
C GLY A 64 -6.38 -21.05 3.67
N GLN A 65 -5.68 -21.27 4.79
CA GLN A 65 -4.88 -20.26 5.45
C GLN A 65 -3.73 -19.78 4.57
N PHE A 66 -3.05 -20.68 3.86
CA PHE A 66 -2.00 -20.31 2.93
C PHE A 66 -2.51 -19.38 1.82
N VAL A 67 -3.62 -19.73 1.17
CA VAL A 67 -4.26 -18.89 0.15
C VAL A 67 -4.69 -17.54 0.73
N ALA A 68 -5.29 -17.52 1.93
CA ALA A 68 -5.68 -16.27 2.58
C ALA A 68 -4.49 -15.32 2.79
N VAL A 69 -3.36 -15.85 3.26
CA VAL A 69 -2.12 -15.08 3.44
C VAL A 69 -1.58 -14.55 2.10
N LEU A 70 -1.64 -15.35 1.03
CA LEU A 70 -1.25 -14.91 -0.31
C LEU A 70 -2.18 -13.83 -0.86
N MET A 71 -3.48 -13.93 -0.62
CA MET A 71 -4.46 -12.90 -0.99
C MET A 71 -4.17 -11.58 -0.27
N ASP A 72 -3.81 -11.63 1.01
CA ASP A 72 -3.42 -10.43 1.75
C ASP A 72 -2.15 -9.79 1.20
N ALA A 73 -1.12 -10.58 0.89
CA ALA A 73 0.11 -10.08 0.26
C ALA A 73 -0.18 -9.47 -1.12
N ALA A 74 -0.99 -10.15 -1.94
CA ALA A 74 -1.42 -9.70 -3.25
C ALA A 74 -2.20 -8.38 -3.17
N ARG A 75 -3.17 -8.27 -2.24
CA ARG A 75 -3.96 -7.06 -2.01
C ARG A 75 -3.09 -5.85 -1.65
N LEU A 76 -2.06 -6.07 -0.85
CA LEU A 76 -1.08 -5.03 -0.50
C LEU A 76 -0.09 -4.76 -1.66
N GLY A 77 -0.01 -5.64 -2.65
CA GLY A 77 0.99 -5.61 -3.70
C GLY A 77 2.40 -5.77 -3.16
N LEU A 78 2.56 -6.63 -2.14
CA LEU A 78 3.85 -7.00 -1.57
C LEU A 78 4.24 -8.41 -2.04
N GLU A 79 5.53 -8.60 -2.28
CA GLU A 79 6.08 -9.87 -2.76
C GLU A 79 6.26 -10.84 -1.58
N PRO A 80 5.61 -12.01 -1.59
CA PRO A 80 5.73 -12.99 -0.51
C PRO A 80 7.13 -13.64 -0.48
N GLY A 81 7.64 -13.87 0.72
CA GLY A 81 8.97 -14.46 0.94
C GLY A 81 10.14 -13.49 0.76
N THR A 82 9.88 -12.18 0.76
CA THR A 82 10.88 -11.11 0.73
C THR A 82 10.87 -10.32 2.03
N GLU A 83 11.79 -9.36 2.21
CA GLU A 83 11.76 -8.41 3.34
C GLU A 83 10.51 -7.52 3.38
N HIS A 84 9.69 -7.54 2.32
CA HIS A 84 8.41 -6.84 2.30
C HIS A 84 7.29 -7.62 3.00
N TYR A 85 7.24 -8.94 2.79
CA TYR A 85 6.19 -9.80 3.31
C TYR A 85 6.72 -11.22 3.55
N TYR A 86 6.97 -11.56 4.81
CA TYR A 86 7.47 -12.87 5.20
C TYR A 86 6.33 -13.88 5.29
N LEU A 87 6.58 -15.10 4.80
CA LEU A 87 5.75 -16.26 5.07
C LEU A 87 6.42 -17.09 6.17
N VAL A 88 5.79 -17.18 7.33
CA VAL A 88 6.38 -17.79 8.53
C VAL A 88 5.55 -19.00 8.95
N PRO A 89 6.12 -20.22 8.98
CA PRO A 89 5.48 -21.37 9.59
C PRO A 89 5.30 -21.13 11.09
N ARG A 90 4.05 -21.17 11.58
CA ARG A 90 3.72 -21.03 13.00
C ARG A 90 2.80 -22.14 13.47
N TRP A 91 3.06 -22.64 14.67
CA TRP A 91 2.21 -23.63 15.32
C TRP A 91 0.90 -22.98 15.79
N ASN A 92 -0.24 -23.50 15.33
CA ASN A 92 -1.55 -23.09 15.81
C ASN A 92 -2.09 -24.11 16.81
N ASN A 93 -2.18 -23.71 18.09
CA ASN A 93 -2.65 -24.59 19.17
C ASN A 93 -4.10 -25.09 18.97
N LYS A 94 -4.97 -24.30 18.31
CA LYS A 94 -6.38 -24.68 18.09
C LYS A 94 -6.51 -25.75 17.01
N LYS A 95 -5.77 -25.60 15.91
CA LYS A 95 -5.76 -26.56 14.80
C LYS A 95 -4.81 -27.74 15.02
N ARG A 96 -3.94 -27.64 16.03
CA ARG A 96 -2.87 -28.61 16.33
C ARG A 96 -2.00 -28.93 15.10
N ALA A 97 -1.72 -27.90 14.31
CA ALA A 97 -0.94 -27.99 13.09
C ALA A 97 -0.10 -26.73 12.90
N THR A 98 1.00 -26.85 12.18
CA THR A 98 1.77 -25.68 11.71
C THR A 98 1.09 -25.11 10.48
N GLU A 99 0.74 -23.83 10.51
CA GLU A 99 0.12 -23.11 9.40
C GLU A 99 1.02 -21.95 8.95
N VAL A 100 0.77 -21.45 7.73
CA VAL A 100 1.49 -20.28 7.21
C VAL A 100 0.91 -19.00 7.82
N THR A 101 1.77 -18.18 8.40
CA THR A 101 1.44 -16.83 8.88
C THR A 101 2.14 -15.78 8.02
N GLY A 102 1.37 -14.84 7.48
CA GLY A 102 1.90 -13.66 6.80
C GLY A 102 2.35 -12.61 7.80
N VAL A 103 3.59 -12.12 7.66
CA VAL A 103 4.14 -11.06 8.50
C VAL A 103 4.72 -9.98 7.61
N ARG A 104 4.14 -8.77 7.67
CA ARG A 104 4.72 -7.61 7.00
C ARG A 104 6.10 -7.30 7.57
N GLY A 105 7.06 -7.10 6.69
CA GLY A 105 8.36 -6.55 7.05
C GLY A 105 8.32 -5.03 7.04
N TYR A 106 9.31 -4.41 7.67
CA TYR A 106 9.36 -2.95 7.80
C TYR A 106 9.55 -2.27 6.43
N GLN A 107 10.32 -2.89 5.53
CA GLN A 107 10.50 -2.41 4.16
C GLN A 107 9.17 -2.44 3.39
N GLY A 108 8.35 -3.47 3.60
CA GLY A 108 7.01 -3.54 3.02
C GLY A 108 6.07 -2.46 3.56
N GLU A 109 6.19 -2.12 4.85
CA GLU A 109 5.43 -1.00 5.42
C GLU A 109 5.88 0.36 4.87
N ILE A 110 7.19 0.56 4.69
CA ILE A 110 7.76 1.76 4.08
C ILE A 110 7.32 1.89 2.61
N GLU A 111 7.40 0.80 1.84
CA GLU A 111 6.93 0.72 0.45
C GLU A 111 5.44 1.13 0.35
N LEU A 112 4.60 0.64 1.27
CA LEU A 112 3.18 1.02 1.32
C LEU A 112 3.00 2.51 1.65
N MET A 113 3.80 3.08 2.54
CA MET A 113 3.75 4.52 2.84
C MET A 113 4.09 5.38 1.61
N TYR A 114 5.14 5.02 0.87
CA TYR A 114 5.49 5.71 -0.37
C TYR A 114 4.40 5.55 -1.44
N ARG A 115 3.86 4.34 -1.59
CA ARG A 115 2.81 4.05 -2.56
C ARG A 115 1.49 4.76 -2.26
N ALA A 116 1.23 5.11 -1.00
CA ALA A 116 0.09 5.95 -0.63
C ALA A 116 0.18 7.36 -1.23
N GLY A 117 1.36 7.80 -1.66
CA GLY A 117 1.57 8.97 -2.49
C GLY A 117 1.49 10.33 -1.77
N ALA A 118 1.15 10.36 -0.48
CA ALA A 118 1.20 11.56 0.36
C ALA A 118 2.58 11.79 1.01
N VAL A 119 3.44 10.77 1.02
CA VAL A 119 4.75 10.76 1.67
C VAL A 119 5.86 11.11 0.68
N SER A 120 6.77 12.00 1.08
CA SER A 120 7.99 12.34 0.37
C SER A 120 9.21 11.57 0.88
N SER A 121 9.31 11.35 2.19
CA SER A 121 10.38 10.54 2.78
C SER A 121 9.91 9.86 4.05
N VAL A 122 10.46 8.68 4.34
CA VAL A 122 10.26 7.94 5.59
C VAL A 122 11.62 7.75 6.24
N ILE A 123 11.74 8.16 7.49
CA ILE A 123 12.95 8.04 8.30
C ILE A 123 12.65 7.01 9.39
N VAL A 124 13.47 5.98 9.50
CA VAL A 124 13.41 4.96 10.55
C VAL A 124 14.84 4.65 10.96
N GLU A 125 15.24 5.05 12.16
CA GLU A 125 16.64 5.04 12.57
C GLU A 125 16.80 4.60 14.01
N VAL A 126 17.87 3.88 14.29
CA VAL A 126 18.30 3.54 15.65
C VAL A 126 19.26 4.60 16.19
N VAL A 127 19.23 4.78 17.49
CA VAL A 127 20.09 5.67 18.24
C VAL A 127 20.86 4.83 19.23
N HIS A 128 22.19 4.90 19.16
CA HIS A 128 23.10 4.22 20.06
C HIS A 128 23.41 5.09 21.28
N THR A 129 24.15 4.53 22.24
CA THR A 129 24.52 5.23 23.48
C THR A 129 25.45 6.41 23.26
N GLN A 130 26.33 6.36 22.24
CA GLN A 130 27.25 7.46 21.92
C GLN A 130 26.64 8.50 20.96
N ASP A 131 25.49 8.20 20.36
CA ASP A 131 24.81 9.15 19.46
C ASP A 131 24.10 10.28 20.23
N GLN A 132 24.17 11.49 19.68
CA GLN A 132 23.42 12.63 20.21
C GLN A 132 22.01 12.64 19.63
N PHE A 133 21.00 12.64 20.52
CA PHE A 133 19.60 12.67 20.09
C PHE A 133 18.78 13.63 20.94
N ARG A 134 18.11 14.57 20.27
CA ARG A 134 17.22 15.55 20.90
C ARG A 134 15.89 15.62 20.16
N PHE A 135 14.81 15.44 20.90
CA PHE A 135 13.46 15.66 20.41
C PHE A 135 12.53 16.05 21.56
N ARG A 136 11.84 17.19 21.43
CA ARG A 136 10.84 17.70 22.38
C ARG A 136 9.47 17.70 21.69
N PRO A 137 8.61 16.70 21.96
CA PRO A 137 7.27 16.64 21.40
C PRO A 137 6.51 17.95 21.61
N GLY A 138 5.87 18.46 20.56
CA GLY A 138 5.10 19.71 20.60
C GLY A 138 5.92 20.99 20.47
N ARG A 139 7.26 20.92 20.52
CA ARG A 139 8.16 22.05 20.25
C ARG A 139 8.97 21.83 18.99
N ASP A 140 9.59 20.67 18.86
CA ASP A 140 10.46 20.35 17.74
C ASP A 140 9.61 19.72 16.62
N ALA A 141 9.77 20.21 15.39
CA ALA A 141 9.09 19.61 14.23
C ALA A 141 9.64 18.22 13.89
N ARG A 142 10.96 18.02 14.07
CA ARG A 142 11.69 16.79 13.76
C ARG A 142 12.77 16.51 14.81
N PRO A 143 13.14 15.24 15.06
CA PRO A 143 14.31 14.91 15.86
C PRO A 143 15.61 15.45 15.25
N VAL A 144 16.54 15.83 16.12
CA VAL A 144 17.95 16.04 15.75
C VAL A 144 18.73 14.81 16.20
N HIS A 145 19.35 14.12 15.26
CA HIS A 145 20.14 12.91 15.48
C HIS A 145 21.52 13.10 14.85
N ASP A 146 22.52 13.37 15.68
CA ASP A 146 23.89 13.57 15.23
C ASP A 146 24.71 12.31 15.55
N ILE A 147 25.32 11.76 14.50
CA ILE A 147 26.11 10.54 14.54
C ILE A 147 27.56 10.90 14.20
N ASP A 148 28.50 10.44 15.02
CA ASP A 148 29.91 10.40 14.67
C ASP A 148 30.18 9.13 13.87
N TRP A 149 30.28 9.28 12.54
CA TRP A 149 30.47 8.16 11.62
C TRP A 149 31.89 7.58 11.63
N ASP A 150 32.87 8.31 12.18
CA ASP A 150 34.25 7.84 12.30
C ASP A 150 34.48 7.07 13.62
N LEU A 151 33.48 7.00 14.49
CA LEU A 151 33.55 6.26 15.75
C LEU A 151 33.44 4.75 15.51
N GLU A 152 34.47 4.00 15.90
CA GLU A 152 34.55 2.54 15.71
C GLU A 152 33.45 1.77 16.47
N ASP A 153 33.08 2.22 17.67
CA ASP A 153 31.99 1.64 18.47
C ASP A 153 31.02 2.74 18.95
N ARG A 154 29.83 2.79 18.35
CA ARG A 154 28.72 3.69 18.74
C ARG A 154 28.05 3.28 20.06
N GLY A 155 28.42 2.11 20.59
CA GLY A 155 27.90 1.51 21.81
C GLY A 155 26.56 0.79 21.59
N SER A 156 25.82 0.53 22.66
CA SER A 156 24.59 -0.28 22.60
C SER A 156 23.38 0.49 22.06
N LEU A 157 22.40 -0.22 21.50
CA LEU A 157 21.10 0.34 21.12
C LEU A 157 20.38 1.00 22.31
N ARG A 158 20.01 2.27 22.14
CA ARG A 158 19.42 3.12 23.19
C ARG A 158 17.99 3.51 22.87
N LEU A 159 17.73 4.04 21.68
CA LEU A 159 16.41 4.41 21.18
C LEU A 159 16.23 3.94 19.72
N VAL A 160 14.99 3.93 19.25
CA VAL A 160 14.66 3.92 17.81
C VAL A 160 13.56 4.93 17.57
N TYR A 161 13.62 5.63 16.45
CA TYR A 161 12.58 6.58 16.07
C TYR A 161 12.16 6.40 14.62
N ALA A 162 10.94 6.85 14.33
CA ALA A 162 10.39 6.83 12.98
C ALA A 162 9.46 8.02 12.74
N TYR A 163 9.56 8.65 11.57
CA TYR A 163 8.62 9.66 11.10
C TYR A 163 8.61 9.72 9.57
N ALA A 164 7.55 10.28 9.01
CA ALA A 164 7.44 10.58 7.59
C ALA A 164 7.42 12.09 7.35
N VAL A 165 8.03 12.53 6.26
CA VAL A 165 7.85 13.86 5.70
C VAL A 165 6.84 13.74 4.57
N MET A 166 5.77 14.51 4.65
CA MET A 166 4.70 14.58 3.67
C MET A 166 5.12 15.45 2.48
N LYS A 167 4.45 15.32 1.33
CA LYS A 167 4.78 16.09 0.11
C LYS A 167 4.61 17.60 0.26
N ASP A 168 3.75 18.05 1.19
CA ASP A 168 3.57 19.45 1.56
C ASP A 168 4.63 19.96 2.56
N GLY A 169 5.59 19.11 2.95
CA GLY A 169 6.63 19.41 3.92
C GLY A 169 6.25 19.13 5.38
N ALA A 170 4.97 18.84 5.66
CA ALA A 170 4.51 18.51 6.99
C ALA A 170 5.22 17.25 7.51
N THR A 171 5.42 17.17 8.83
CA THR A 171 6.00 16.00 9.47
C THR A 171 4.90 15.21 10.16
N SER A 172 4.87 13.90 9.95
CA SER A 172 3.94 13.02 10.64
C SER A 172 4.18 13.03 12.15
N LYS A 173 3.37 12.31 12.91
CA LYS A 173 3.75 11.99 14.29
C LYS A 173 5.13 11.32 14.30
N VAL A 174 6.03 11.82 15.14
CA VAL A 174 7.31 11.20 15.41
C VAL A 174 7.10 10.11 16.46
N VAL A 175 7.39 8.88 16.07
CA VAL A 175 7.45 7.73 16.98
C VAL A 175 8.86 7.68 17.58
N VAL A 176 8.97 7.63 18.91
CA VAL A 176 10.24 7.38 19.61
C VAL A 176 10.02 6.25 20.60
N LEU A 177 10.83 5.20 20.51
CA LEU A 177 10.77 4.02 21.36
C LEU A 177 12.09 3.85 22.09
N ASN A 178 12.00 3.49 23.37
CA ASN A 178 13.14 3.14 24.19
C ASN A 178 13.19 1.61 24.38
N ARG A 179 14.23 1.15 25.09
CA ARG A 179 14.42 -0.28 25.38
C ARG A 179 13.21 -0.94 26.06
N GLN A 180 12.47 -0.21 26.91
CA GLN A 180 11.26 -0.76 27.55
C GLN A 180 10.13 -1.00 26.53
N HIS A 181 9.91 -0.06 25.62
CA HIS A 181 8.93 -0.24 24.54
C HIS A 181 9.28 -1.43 23.62
N ILE A 182 10.57 -1.63 23.35
CA ILE A 182 11.05 -2.74 22.55
C ILE A 182 10.93 -4.07 23.29
N ALA A 183 11.32 -4.11 24.57
CA ALA A 183 11.14 -5.30 25.41
C ALA A 183 9.66 -5.72 25.48
N ALA A 184 8.74 -4.77 25.58
CA ALA A 184 7.30 -5.05 25.55
C ALA A 184 6.81 -5.57 24.19
N ALA A 185 7.42 -5.15 23.08
CA ALA A 185 7.13 -5.70 21.75
C ALA A 185 7.71 -7.12 21.60
N ARG A 186 8.94 -7.34 22.09
CA ARG A 186 9.61 -8.65 22.12
C ARG A 186 8.81 -9.68 22.92
N ALA A 187 8.28 -9.30 24.08
CA ALA A 187 7.47 -10.19 24.92
C ALA A 187 6.20 -10.72 24.24
N LYS A 188 5.70 -10.03 23.20
CA LYS A 188 4.52 -10.45 22.43
C LYS A 188 4.86 -11.38 21.26
N SER A 189 6.15 -11.65 21.02
CA SER A 189 6.60 -12.47 19.90
C SER A 189 6.81 -13.92 20.35
N ASP A 190 6.05 -14.85 19.77
CA ASP A 190 6.14 -16.30 20.07
C ASP A 190 7.54 -16.88 19.84
N SER A 191 8.34 -16.26 18.98
CA SER A 191 9.71 -16.67 18.68
C SER A 191 10.76 -16.00 19.56
N ALA A 192 10.44 -15.03 20.42
CA ALA A 192 11.44 -14.19 21.11
C ALA A 192 12.45 -14.97 21.98
N ALA A 193 12.06 -16.15 22.47
CA ALA A 193 12.89 -17.02 23.28
C ALA A 193 13.71 -18.05 22.48
N LYS A 194 13.53 -18.12 21.15
CA LYS A 194 14.22 -19.09 20.28
C LYS A 194 15.54 -18.51 19.78
N ASP A 195 16.61 -19.30 19.75
CA ASP A 195 17.94 -18.81 19.35
C ASP A 195 17.99 -18.27 17.93
N TRP A 196 17.29 -18.91 16.99
CA TRP A 196 17.20 -18.48 15.59
C TRP A 196 16.35 -17.22 15.39
N SER A 197 15.68 -16.72 16.43
CA SER A 197 14.76 -15.60 16.32
C SER A 197 15.49 -14.34 15.90
N PRO A 198 14.90 -13.52 15.01
CA PRO A 198 15.45 -12.21 14.67
C PRO A 198 15.71 -11.33 15.90
N TRP A 199 14.98 -11.52 17.00
CA TRP A 199 15.24 -10.82 18.26
C TRP A 199 16.60 -11.12 18.90
N ASN A 200 17.27 -12.20 18.49
CA ASN A 200 18.58 -12.63 18.97
C ASN A 200 19.66 -12.52 17.88
N THR A 201 19.31 -12.75 16.62
CA THR A 201 20.26 -12.73 15.49
C THR A 201 20.37 -11.38 14.80
N ASP A 202 19.33 -10.53 14.89
CA ASP A 202 19.25 -9.22 14.23
C ASP A 202 18.40 -8.26 15.07
N GLU A 203 18.93 -7.89 16.24
CA GLU A 203 18.22 -7.04 17.19
C GLU A 203 17.88 -5.68 16.57
N GLU A 204 18.81 -5.07 15.83
CA GLU A 204 18.62 -3.75 15.21
C GLU A 204 17.44 -3.74 14.23
N ALA A 205 17.35 -4.73 13.32
CA ALA A 205 16.21 -4.81 12.41
C ALA A 205 14.87 -4.96 13.15
N MET A 206 14.85 -5.61 14.32
CA MET A 206 13.65 -5.72 15.14
C MET A 206 13.26 -4.39 15.80
N TRP A 207 14.23 -3.56 16.17
CA TRP A 207 13.96 -2.19 16.64
C TRP A 207 13.36 -1.34 15.51
N LEU A 208 14.00 -1.33 14.33
CA LEU A 208 13.54 -0.62 13.14
C LEU A 208 12.12 -1.05 12.75
N LYS A 209 11.87 -2.35 12.69
CA LYS A 209 10.54 -2.92 12.42
C LYS A 209 9.50 -2.47 13.41
N THR A 210 9.84 -2.44 14.70
CA THR A 210 8.88 -2.01 15.72
C THR A 210 8.53 -0.53 15.55
N ALA A 211 9.49 0.32 15.21
CA ALA A 211 9.27 1.75 14.99
C ALA A 211 8.44 2.01 13.71
N ALA A 212 8.81 1.39 12.58
CA ALA A 212 8.06 1.47 11.32
C ALA A 212 6.60 1.01 11.49
N HIS A 213 6.40 -0.12 12.18
CA HIS A 213 5.06 -0.64 12.43
C HIS A 213 4.20 0.33 13.24
N ARG A 214 4.77 1.00 14.25
CA ARG A 214 4.03 2.01 15.01
C ARG A 214 3.75 3.28 14.20
N LEU A 215 4.61 3.61 13.24
CA LEU A 215 4.44 4.75 12.36
C LEU A 215 3.23 4.57 11.41
N THR A 216 2.94 3.34 10.98
CA THR A 216 1.78 3.04 10.10
C THR A 216 0.42 3.52 10.63
N LYS A 217 0.31 3.81 11.94
CA LYS A 217 -0.91 4.36 12.56
C LYS A 217 -1.15 5.84 12.26
N TRP A 218 -0.12 6.54 11.80
CA TRP A 218 -0.11 8.00 11.62
C TRP A 218 0.19 8.42 10.20
N VAL A 219 0.58 7.46 9.35
CA VAL A 219 0.99 7.71 7.97
C VAL A 219 0.11 6.89 7.04
N PRO A 220 -0.47 7.48 5.99
CA PRO A 220 -1.24 6.74 5.00
C PRO A 220 -0.42 5.59 4.39
N THR A 221 -1.02 4.41 4.30
CA THR A 221 -0.40 3.20 3.71
C THR A 221 -1.20 2.62 2.55
N SER A 222 -2.39 3.17 2.26
CA SER A 222 -3.23 2.76 1.14
C SER A 222 -3.21 3.81 0.03
N ALA A 223 -2.97 3.37 -1.20
CA ALA A 223 -3.07 4.21 -2.39
C ALA A 223 -4.52 4.67 -2.68
N GLU A 224 -5.52 4.00 -2.14
CA GLU A 224 -6.92 4.44 -2.24
C GLU A 224 -7.15 5.78 -1.54
N TYR A 225 -6.42 6.04 -0.44
CA TYR A 225 -6.49 7.30 0.29
C TYR A 225 -6.20 8.50 -0.60
N LEU A 226 -5.16 8.45 -1.43
CA LEU A 226 -4.85 9.53 -2.37
C LEU A 226 -5.90 9.66 -3.47
N ARG A 227 -6.40 8.54 -4.00
CA ARG A 227 -7.48 8.57 -5.03
C ARG A 227 -8.74 9.22 -4.46
N GLU A 228 -9.08 8.93 -3.21
CA GLU A 228 -10.22 9.52 -2.52
C GLU A 228 -10.01 11.02 -2.27
N GLN A 229 -8.82 11.44 -1.83
CA GLN A 229 -8.47 12.86 -1.69
C GLN A 229 -8.55 13.63 -3.02
N ILE A 230 -7.99 13.07 -4.10
CA ILE A 230 -8.05 13.68 -5.44
C ILE A 230 -9.51 13.77 -5.90
N ARG A 231 -10.31 12.71 -5.73
CA ARG A 231 -11.73 12.73 -6.07
C ARG A 231 -12.49 13.80 -5.28
N ALA A 232 -12.21 13.91 -3.97
CA ALA A 232 -12.82 14.92 -3.12
C ALA A 232 -12.43 16.35 -3.55
N GLN A 233 -11.16 16.59 -3.90
CA GLN A 233 -10.70 17.88 -4.42
C GLN A 233 -11.37 18.23 -5.76
N VAL A 234 -11.45 17.29 -6.71
CA VAL A 234 -12.13 17.49 -7.99
C VAL A 234 -13.62 17.78 -7.81
N ALA A 235 -14.28 17.10 -6.86
CA ALA A 235 -15.68 17.36 -6.55
C ALA A 235 -15.89 18.80 -6.03
N VAL A 236 -15.07 19.25 -5.07
CA VAL A 236 -15.12 20.63 -4.55
C VAL A 236 -14.84 21.66 -5.64
N GLU A 237 -13.85 21.42 -6.50
CA GLU A 237 -13.53 22.31 -7.62
C GLU A 237 -14.67 22.37 -8.66
N SER A 238 -15.37 21.26 -8.88
CA SER A 238 -16.54 21.21 -9.76
C SER A 238 -17.76 21.95 -9.20
N GLU A 239 -17.97 21.94 -7.87
CA GLU A 239 -19.02 22.72 -7.20
C GLU A 239 -18.74 24.22 -7.18
N GLN A 240 -17.46 24.61 -7.14
CA GLN A 240 -17.04 26.02 -7.14
C GLN A 240 -17.03 26.67 -8.53
N ARG A 241 -17.20 25.88 -9.60
CA ARG A 241 -17.27 26.43 -10.96
C ARG A 241 -18.66 27.03 -11.19
N PRO A 242 -18.80 28.36 -11.38
CA PRO A 242 -20.09 28.95 -11.68
C PRO A 242 -20.64 28.36 -12.98
N GLU A 243 -21.94 28.04 -13.01
CA GLU A 243 -22.57 27.62 -14.25
C GLU A 243 -22.36 28.69 -15.32
N PRO A 244 -21.99 28.31 -16.56
CA PRO A 244 -21.92 29.27 -17.65
C PRO A 244 -23.29 29.93 -17.79
N LEU A 245 -23.32 31.26 -17.68
CA LEU A 245 -24.53 32.05 -17.90
C LEU A 245 -25.17 31.61 -19.23
N PRO A 246 -26.50 31.43 -19.29
CA PRO A 246 -27.17 31.05 -20.52
C PRO A 246 -26.81 32.07 -21.60
N VAL A 247 -26.09 31.61 -22.63
CA VAL A 247 -25.76 32.44 -23.79
C VAL A 247 -27.08 32.77 -24.47
N ALA A 248 -27.43 34.05 -24.48
CA ALA A 248 -28.66 34.52 -25.12
C ALA A 248 -28.68 34.04 -26.58
N PRO A 249 -29.80 33.50 -27.08
CA PRO A 249 -29.90 33.09 -28.47
C PRO A 249 -29.64 34.30 -29.37
N PRO A 250 -28.96 34.12 -30.52
CA PRO A 250 -28.73 35.22 -31.45
C PRO A 250 -30.08 35.82 -31.89
N PRO A 251 -30.17 37.16 -32.07
CA PRO A 251 -31.41 37.80 -32.50
C PRO A 251 -31.85 37.21 -33.83
N ALA A 252 -33.13 36.82 -33.90
CA ALA A 252 -33.73 36.33 -35.13
C ALA A 252 -33.65 37.42 -36.23
N PRO A 253 -33.37 37.07 -37.49
CA PRO A 253 -33.37 38.04 -38.58
C PRO A 253 -34.78 38.63 -38.71
N GLY A 254 -34.88 39.95 -38.56
CA GLY A 254 -36.14 40.69 -38.60
C GLY A 254 -36.85 40.51 -39.93
N THR A 255 -38.12 40.12 -39.85
CA THR A 255 -39.08 40.23 -40.93
C THR A 255 -39.37 41.72 -41.16
N VAL A 256 -39.10 42.19 -42.37
CA VAL A 256 -39.60 43.46 -42.89
C VAL A 256 -41.13 43.37 -42.96
N ASP A 257 -41.82 44.00 -42.01
CA ASP A 257 -43.27 44.21 -42.12
C ASP A 257 -43.51 45.33 -43.12
N ALA A 258 -44.25 45.00 -44.18
CA ALA A 258 -44.78 45.95 -45.15
C ALA A 258 -45.86 46.80 -44.48
N ASP A 259 -45.71 48.12 -44.61
CA ASP A 259 -46.64 49.13 -44.11
C ASP A 259 -47.99 49.02 -44.87
N PRO A 260 -49.14 48.84 -44.19
CA PRO A 260 -50.44 48.67 -44.85
C PRO A 260 -51.18 49.99 -45.14
N ASP A 261 -50.55 51.15 -45.01
CA ASP A 261 -51.16 52.46 -45.26
C ASP A 261 -50.62 53.16 -46.53
N ASP A 262 -50.89 52.59 -47.71
CA ASP A 262 -50.85 53.36 -48.98
C ASP A 262 -52.21 53.24 -49.69
N GLU A 263 -53.09 54.20 -49.36
CA GLU A 263 -54.40 54.39 -49.98
C GLU A 263 -54.26 54.74 -51.47
N GLY A 264 -55.21 54.23 -52.26
CA GLY A 264 -55.22 54.27 -53.72
C GLY A 264 -55.43 55.65 -54.40
N PRO A 265 -55.85 55.64 -55.68
CA PRO A 265 -55.32 56.51 -56.72
C PRO A 265 -56.03 57.86 -56.85
N ILE A 266 -55.33 58.85 -57.44
CA ILE A 266 -55.95 60.08 -57.96
C ILE A 266 -55.55 60.24 -59.43
N ASP A 267 -56.58 60.25 -60.29
CA ASP A 267 -56.50 60.44 -61.73
C ASP A 267 -56.66 61.94 -62.09
N GLY A 268 -55.88 62.40 -63.08
CA GLY A 268 -56.21 63.51 -63.98
C GLY A 268 -55.68 64.92 -63.65
N GLU A 269 -54.85 65.50 -64.54
CA GLU A 269 -55.30 66.51 -65.53
C GLU A 269 -54.16 66.90 -66.49
N LEU A 270 -54.45 66.86 -67.81
CA LEU A 270 -53.61 67.39 -68.89
C LEU A 270 -53.80 68.91 -68.98
N VAL A 271 -52.72 69.67 -69.17
CA VAL A 271 -52.79 70.94 -69.93
C VAL A 271 -51.48 71.14 -70.70
N ASP A 272 -51.66 71.41 -72.00
CA ASP A 272 -50.77 71.84 -73.10
C ASP A 272 -49.29 72.19 -72.84
#